data_AF-B4VSH1-F1
#
_entry.id   AF-B4VSH1-F1
#
_cell.length_a   1.000
_cell.length_b   1.000
_cell.length_c   1.000
_cell.angle_alpha   90.00
_cell.angle_beta   90.00
_cell.angle_gamma   90.00
#
_symmetry.space_group_name_H-M   'P 1'
#
loop_
_entity.id
_entity.type
_entity.pdbx_description
1 polymer ?
#
loop_
_entity_poly.entity_id
_entity_poly.type
_entity_poly.pdbx_seq_one_letter_code
_entity_poly.pdbx_strand_id
1 'polypeptide(L)'
;MASEQQVKRYLAYWFQVGKTIVVHNGEKVLQPQRIIAGDRYSQEFEELWQYLLSPESGDCYLTGTSQTISELLTSKWDLEPCSRCDMPVPMFNVGLPPESCACSDLSNWPNTDLPKPREPINNQNRLRAIHHRLRQGENPDGSDREASPDPKNQTRESPHPPESLNQQDYLRLVRDRTSCLRKPLSASPENSLASGNQKSATD
;
A
#
# COMPACT_ATOMS: atom_id res chain seq x y z
N MET A 1 7.40 -5.22 9.85
CA MET A 1 6.31 -6.20 9.60
C MET A 1 5.88 -6.11 8.16
N ALA A 2 5.94 -7.21 7.39
CA ALA A 2 5.48 -7.21 6.01
C ALA A 2 3.97 -6.95 5.91
N SER A 3 3.57 -5.98 5.09
CA SER A 3 2.15 -5.72 4.78
C SER A 3 1.66 -6.61 3.65
N GLU A 4 0.36 -6.85 3.57
CA GLU A 4 -0.26 -7.58 2.45
C GLU A 4 0.15 -7.01 1.09
N GLN A 5 0.23 -5.68 0.98
CA GLN A 5 0.67 -5.01 -0.25
C GLN A 5 2.14 -5.32 -0.58
N GLN A 6 3.02 -5.40 0.42
CA GLN A 6 4.41 -5.77 0.22
C GLN A 6 4.54 -7.22 -0.23
N VAL A 7 3.78 -8.15 0.38
CA VAL A 7 3.75 -9.56 -0.02
C VAL A 7 3.20 -9.70 -1.44
N LYS A 8 2.11 -9.02 -1.76
CA LYS A 8 1.53 -8.99 -3.11
C LYS A 8 2.54 -8.48 -4.14
N ARG A 9 3.27 -7.40 -3.83
CA ARG A 9 4.35 -6.90 -4.68
C ARG A 9 5.46 -7.93 -4.87
N TYR A 10 5.89 -8.56 -3.79
CA TYR A 10 6.91 -9.59 -3.82
C TYR A 10 6.50 -10.74 -4.75
N LEU A 11 5.25 -11.21 -4.67
CA LEU A 11 4.71 -12.22 -5.59
C LEU A 11 4.68 -11.74 -7.04
N ALA A 12 4.27 -10.50 -7.28
CA ALA A 12 4.30 -9.94 -8.64
C ALA A 12 5.71 -10.00 -9.24
N TYR A 13 6.74 -9.71 -8.44
CA TYR A 13 8.13 -9.76 -8.89
C TYR A 13 8.60 -11.20 -9.08
N TRP A 14 8.19 -12.12 -8.20
CA TRP A 14 8.45 -13.55 -8.31
C TRP A 14 7.98 -14.11 -9.66
N PHE A 15 6.74 -13.79 -10.05
CA PHE A 15 6.17 -14.20 -11.33
C PHE A 15 6.82 -13.52 -12.53
N GLN A 16 7.23 -12.25 -12.41
CA GLN A 16 7.91 -11.52 -13.51
C GLN A 16 9.28 -12.11 -13.84
N VAL A 17 9.92 -12.72 -12.86
CA VAL A 17 11.19 -13.44 -13.01
C VAL A 17 10.98 -14.86 -13.57
N GLY A 18 9.72 -15.28 -13.75
CA GLY A 18 9.36 -16.57 -14.33
C GLY A 18 9.18 -17.68 -13.30
N LYS A 19 9.22 -17.37 -12.00
CA LYS A 19 8.97 -18.35 -10.95
C LYS A 19 7.48 -18.57 -10.75
N THR A 20 7.14 -19.70 -10.14
CA THR A 20 5.77 -20.15 -9.93
C THR A 20 5.45 -20.36 -8.45
N ILE A 21 4.19 -20.63 -8.17
CA ILE A 21 3.70 -21.02 -6.84
C ILE A 21 3.15 -22.44 -6.94
N VAL A 22 3.36 -23.23 -5.91
CA VAL A 22 2.89 -24.61 -5.82
C VAL A 22 1.86 -24.68 -4.69
N VAL A 23 0.69 -25.24 -4.99
CA VAL A 23 -0.41 -25.40 -4.03
C VAL A 23 -0.80 -26.87 -3.91
N HIS A 24 -1.52 -27.22 -2.84
CA HIS A 24 -1.96 -28.59 -2.54
C HIS A 24 -0.78 -29.59 -2.51
N ASN A 25 0.25 -29.30 -1.72
CA ASN A 25 1.42 -30.18 -1.52
C ASN A 25 2.15 -30.62 -2.81
N GLY A 26 2.09 -29.83 -3.90
CA GLY A 26 2.75 -30.19 -5.15
C GLY A 26 1.81 -30.47 -6.31
N GLU A 27 0.50 -30.61 -6.06
CA GLU A 27 -0.42 -31.09 -7.08
C GLU A 27 -0.73 -30.04 -8.16
N LYS A 28 -0.66 -28.75 -7.83
CA LYS A 28 -1.00 -27.68 -8.76
C LYS A 28 0.04 -26.57 -8.76
N VAL A 29 0.51 -26.22 -9.95
CA VAL A 29 1.40 -25.09 -10.18
C VAL A 29 0.60 -23.91 -10.71
N LEU A 30 0.75 -22.75 -10.08
CA LEU A 30 0.08 -21.50 -10.44
C LEU A 30 1.10 -20.52 -11.00
N GLN A 31 0.80 -19.99 -12.18
CA GLN A 31 1.54 -18.92 -12.83
C GLN A 31 0.59 -18.08 -13.68
N PRO A 32 0.41 -16.78 -13.36
CA PRO A 32 -0.40 -15.91 -14.19
C PRO A 32 0.31 -15.63 -15.52
N GLN A 33 -0.43 -15.68 -16.62
CA GLN A 33 0.10 -15.35 -17.95
C GLN A 33 0.41 -13.86 -18.09
N ARG A 34 -0.41 -13.00 -17.49
CA ARG A 34 -0.19 -11.55 -17.44
C ARG A 34 -0.22 -11.08 -15.99
N ILE A 35 0.77 -10.29 -15.58
CA ILE A 35 0.86 -9.76 -14.21
C ILE A 35 0.44 -8.29 -14.16
N ILE A 36 0.83 -7.49 -15.16
CA ILE A 36 0.53 -6.06 -15.24
C ILE A 36 -0.42 -5.80 -16.40
N ALA A 37 -1.47 -5.02 -16.14
CA ALA A 37 -2.41 -4.51 -17.13
C ALA A 37 -2.40 -2.98 -17.09
N GLY A 38 -1.44 -2.37 -17.80
CA GLY A 38 -1.29 -0.92 -17.86
C GLY A 38 -0.86 -0.32 -16.51
N ASP A 39 -1.78 0.39 -15.86
CA ASP A 39 -1.57 1.12 -14.61
C ASP A 39 -1.92 0.32 -13.33
N ARG A 40 -2.38 -0.93 -13.49
CA ARG A 40 -2.75 -1.84 -12.40
C ARG A 40 -2.24 -3.25 -12.64
N TYR A 41 -2.38 -4.12 -11.64
CA TYR A 41 -2.23 -5.54 -11.86
C TYR A 41 -3.33 -6.08 -12.77
N SER A 42 -3.04 -7.15 -13.48
CA SER A 42 -4.05 -7.85 -14.28
C SER A 42 -5.12 -8.46 -13.40
N GLN A 43 -6.32 -8.64 -13.96
CA GLN A 43 -7.39 -9.35 -13.27
C GLN A 43 -6.99 -10.79 -12.91
N GLU A 44 -6.28 -11.47 -13.79
CA GLU A 44 -5.75 -12.83 -13.56
C GLU A 44 -4.85 -12.89 -12.32
N PHE A 45 -3.95 -11.92 -12.16
CA PHE A 45 -3.08 -11.85 -10.98
C PHE A 45 -3.88 -11.51 -9.72
N GLU A 46 -4.87 -10.62 -9.82
CA GLU A 46 -5.74 -10.26 -8.69
C GLU A 46 -6.58 -11.45 -8.22
N GLU A 47 -7.16 -12.22 -9.14
CA GLU A 47 -7.93 -13.44 -8.83
C GLU A 47 -7.04 -14.50 -8.19
N LEU A 48 -5.83 -14.70 -8.71
CA LEU A 48 -4.84 -15.58 -8.11
C LEU A 48 -4.45 -15.09 -6.70
N TRP A 49 -4.24 -13.80 -6.51
CA TRP A 49 -3.95 -13.22 -5.20
C TRP A 49 -5.09 -13.46 -4.21
N GLN A 50 -6.35 -13.25 -4.61
CA GLN A 50 -7.51 -13.53 -3.77
C GLN A 50 -7.63 -15.02 -3.43
N TYR A 51 -7.33 -15.90 -4.40
CA TYR A 51 -7.30 -17.33 -4.17
C TYR A 51 -6.26 -17.72 -3.11
N LEU A 52 -5.04 -17.19 -3.18
CA LEU A 52 -3.97 -17.47 -2.22
C LEU A 52 -4.26 -16.97 -0.79
N LEU A 53 -5.12 -15.95 -0.67
CA LEU A 53 -5.60 -15.48 0.64
C LEU A 53 -6.78 -16.31 1.17
N SER A 54 -7.43 -17.10 0.31
CA SER A 54 -8.57 -17.91 0.71
C SER A 54 -8.10 -19.15 1.46
N PRO A 55 -8.84 -19.60 2.49
CA PRO A 55 -8.53 -20.83 3.21
C PRO A 55 -8.66 -22.09 2.33
N GLU A 56 -9.32 -22.00 1.17
CA GLU A 56 -9.49 -23.10 0.22
C GLU A 56 -8.21 -23.40 -0.57
N SER A 57 -7.25 -22.47 -0.59
CA SER A 57 -5.96 -22.67 -1.26
C SER A 57 -5.02 -23.60 -0.51
N GLY A 58 -5.26 -23.81 0.80
CA GLY A 58 -4.40 -24.63 1.64
C GLY A 58 -2.99 -24.07 1.77
N ASP A 59 -2.01 -24.96 1.93
CA ASP A 59 -0.60 -24.56 2.02
C ASP A 59 -0.05 -24.24 0.62
N CYS A 60 0.24 -22.94 0.41
CA CYS A 60 0.79 -22.41 -0.84
C CYS A 60 2.28 -22.10 -0.67
N TYR A 61 3.14 -22.79 -1.41
CA TYR A 61 4.60 -22.69 -1.36
C TYR A 61 5.16 -21.93 -2.56
N LEU A 62 6.23 -21.17 -2.32
CA LEU A 62 6.98 -20.52 -3.40
C LEU A 62 8.00 -21.49 -4.00
N THR A 63 8.03 -21.59 -5.33
CA THR A 63 8.96 -22.50 -6.01
C THR A 63 10.41 -22.14 -5.70
N GLY A 64 11.14 -23.06 -5.08
CA GLY A 64 12.54 -22.86 -4.69
C GLY A 64 12.75 -22.34 -3.28
N THR A 65 11.69 -22.21 -2.47
CA THR A 65 11.80 -21.93 -1.04
C THR A 65 10.94 -22.89 -0.22
N SER A 66 11.16 -22.92 1.09
CA SER A 66 10.39 -23.71 2.07
C SER A 66 9.20 -22.94 2.66
N GLN A 67 9.05 -21.66 2.31
CA GLN A 67 8.11 -20.76 2.96
C GLN A 67 6.74 -20.80 2.30
N THR A 68 5.71 -20.66 3.13
CA THR A 68 4.34 -20.50 2.64
C THR A 68 3.93 -19.04 2.54
N ILE A 69 2.93 -18.76 1.72
CA ILE A 69 2.37 -17.41 1.60
C ILE A 69 1.68 -16.98 2.89
N SER A 70 1.02 -17.92 3.58
CA SER A 70 0.41 -17.68 4.88
C SER A 70 1.46 -17.30 5.93
N GLU A 71 2.64 -17.92 5.92
CA GLU A 71 3.77 -17.53 6.76
C GLU A 71 4.25 -16.11 6.45
N LEU A 72 4.43 -15.76 5.17
CA LEU A 72 4.88 -14.43 4.76
C LEU A 72 3.92 -13.30 5.17
N LEU A 73 2.64 -13.62 5.36
CA LEU A 73 1.62 -12.69 5.85
C LEU A 73 1.62 -12.56 7.38
N THR A 74 2.39 -13.38 8.10
CA THR A 74 2.53 -13.26 9.56
C THR A 74 3.52 -12.18 9.96
N SER A 75 3.41 -11.72 11.22
CA SER A 75 4.29 -10.71 11.81
C SER A 75 5.75 -11.11 11.97
N LYS A 76 6.09 -12.37 11.65
CA LYS A 76 7.43 -12.92 11.80
C LYS A 76 8.38 -12.52 10.66
N TRP A 77 7.82 -12.04 9.56
CA TRP A 77 8.55 -11.77 8.33
C TRP A 77 8.54 -10.30 7.97
N ASP A 78 9.70 -9.84 7.52
CA ASP A 78 9.91 -8.53 6.88
C ASP A 78 10.45 -8.75 5.46
N LEU A 79 10.04 -7.88 4.54
CA LEU A 79 10.49 -7.92 3.14
C LEU A 79 11.52 -6.84 2.91
N GLU A 80 12.79 -7.23 2.88
CA GLU A 80 13.93 -6.33 2.75
C GLU A 80 14.57 -6.45 1.35
N PRO A 81 15.21 -5.39 0.83
CA PRO A 81 15.83 -5.43 -0.48
C PRO A 81 17.06 -6.35 -0.48
N CYS A 82 17.15 -7.20 -1.50
CA CYS A 82 18.31 -8.04 -1.75
C CYS A 82 19.55 -7.18 -2.02
N SER A 83 20.65 -7.45 -1.31
CA SER A 83 21.93 -6.76 -1.52
C SER A 83 22.52 -6.91 -2.93
N ARG A 84 22.07 -7.91 -3.71
CA ARG A 84 22.55 -8.15 -5.08
C ARG A 84 21.72 -7.46 -6.16
N CYS A 85 20.40 -7.34 -5.97
CA CYS A 85 19.50 -6.96 -7.06
C CYS A 85 18.32 -6.06 -6.64
N ASP A 86 18.29 -5.61 -5.38
CA ASP A 86 17.22 -4.79 -4.78
C ASP A 86 15.83 -5.46 -4.74
N MET A 87 15.70 -6.71 -5.19
CA MET A 87 14.43 -7.43 -5.11
C MET A 87 14.04 -7.70 -3.65
N PRO A 88 12.75 -7.62 -3.29
CA PRO A 88 12.30 -7.96 -1.96
C PRO A 88 12.64 -9.43 -1.63
N VAL A 89 13.19 -9.66 -0.45
CA VAL A 89 13.52 -10.97 0.10
C VAL A 89 12.91 -11.09 1.49
N PRO A 90 12.23 -12.20 1.77
CA PRO A 90 11.69 -12.46 3.10
C PRO A 90 12.83 -12.70 4.11
N MET A 91 12.82 -11.93 5.18
CA MET A 91 13.73 -12.00 6.31
C MET A 91 12.97 -12.26 7.60
N PHE A 92 13.50 -13.13 8.45
CA PHE A 92 12.95 -13.33 9.79
C PHE A 92 13.30 -12.16 10.71
N ASN A 93 12.32 -11.73 11.49
CA ASN A 93 12.50 -10.66 12.48
C ASN A 93 13.41 -11.03 13.67
N VAL A 94 13.94 -12.27 13.70
CA VAL A 94 14.76 -12.81 14.81
C VAL A 94 16.24 -12.96 14.43
N GLY A 95 16.72 -12.24 13.40
CA GLY A 95 18.14 -12.20 13.06
C GLY A 95 18.70 -13.47 12.41
N LEU A 96 17.82 -14.36 11.93
CA LEU A 96 18.20 -15.47 11.06
C LEU A 96 18.51 -14.93 9.65
N PRO A 97 19.53 -15.49 8.96
CA PRO A 97 19.85 -15.09 7.60
C PRO A 97 18.67 -15.36 6.66
N PRO A 98 18.48 -14.54 5.61
CA PRO A 98 17.42 -14.75 4.63
C PRO A 98 17.58 -16.09 3.91
N GLU A 99 16.45 -16.77 3.71
CA GLU A 99 16.31 -18.10 3.09
C GLU A 99 16.50 -18.09 1.56
N SER A 100 17.42 -17.27 1.05
CA SER A 100 17.73 -17.01 -0.37
C SER A 100 16.75 -16.10 -1.13
N CYS A 101 17.31 -15.29 -2.03
CA CYS A 101 16.55 -14.39 -2.90
C CYS A 101 16.06 -15.14 -4.15
N ALA A 102 14.98 -14.68 -4.78
CA ALA A 102 14.54 -15.20 -6.08
C ALA A 102 15.65 -15.22 -7.15
N CYS A 103 16.70 -14.42 -6.99
CA CYS A 103 17.81 -14.41 -7.92
C CYS A 103 18.85 -15.51 -7.73
N SER A 104 18.83 -16.27 -6.63
CA SER A 104 19.95 -17.16 -6.26
C SER A 104 20.14 -18.34 -7.21
N ASP A 105 19.06 -18.80 -7.81
CA ASP A 105 18.98 -19.96 -8.73
C ASP A 105 18.95 -19.55 -10.21
N LEU A 106 18.99 -18.26 -10.51
CA LEU A 106 19.00 -17.75 -11.88
C LEU A 106 20.44 -17.55 -12.35
N SER A 107 20.85 -18.36 -13.32
CA SER A 107 22.22 -18.37 -13.85
C SER A 107 22.66 -17.05 -14.49
N ASN A 108 21.73 -16.23 -14.96
CA ASN A 108 21.98 -14.97 -15.65
C ASN A 108 21.59 -13.71 -14.83
N TRP A 109 21.39 -13.80 -13.51
CA TRP A 109 20.97 -12.68 -12.67
C TRP A 109 22.13 -12.08 -11.83
N PRO A 110 22.18 -10.74 -11.60
CA PRO A 110 21.30 -9.68 -12.10
C PRO A 110 21.46 -9.44 -13.60
N ASN A 111 20.38 -9.66 -14.35
CA ASN A 111 20.37 -9.41 -15.78
C ASN A 111 20.07 -7.93 -16.01
N THR A 112 21.08 -7.17 -16.42
CA THR A 112 20.93 -5.75 -16.74
C THR A 112 20.36 -5.50 -18.13
N ASP A 113 20.29 -6.53 -18.98
CA ASP A 113 19.75 -6.44 -20.34
C ASP A 113 18.21 -6.51 -20.34
N LEU A 114 17.62 -7.08 -19.28
CA LEU A 114 16.18 -7.11 -19.07
C LEU A 114 15.73 -6.01 -18.12
N PRO A 115 14.53 -5.45 -18.32
CA PRO A 115 13.98 -4.51 -17.36
C PRO A 115 13.79 -5.20 -16.01
N LYS A 116 14.25 -4.55 -14.94
CA LYS A 116 14.01 -5.00 -13.57
C LYS A 116 12.51 -5.23 -13.34
N PRO A 117 12.14 -6.19 -12.46
CA PRO A 117 10.76 -6.36 -12.05
C PRO A 117 10.19 -5.03 -11.54
N ARG A 118 8.95 -4.72 -11.95
CA ARG A 118 8.34 -3.42 -11.71
C ARG A 118 6.92 -3.55 -11.17
N GLU A 119 6.49 -2.52 -10.47
CA GLU A 119 5.09 -2.31 -10.14
C GLU A 119 4.33 -1.70 -11.33
N PRO A 120 3.00 -1.85 -11.38
CA PRO A 120 2.16 -1.07 -12.29
C PRO A 120 2.35 0.43 -12.05
N ILE A 121 2.52 1.21 -13.13
CA ILE A 121 2.75 2.65 -13.03
C ILE A 121 1.51 3.39 -13.49
N ASN A 122 0.88 4.13 -12.58
CA ASN A 122 -0.17 5.08 -12.95
C ASN A 122 0.45 6.40 -13.45
N ASN A 123 0.58 6.49 -14.78
CA ASN A 123 1.15 7.66 -15.45
C ASN A 123 0.39 8.95 -15.14
N GLN A 124 -0.94 8.90 -14.96
CA GLN A 124 -1.72 10.12 -14.68
C GLN A 124 -1.37 10.71 -13.31
N ASN A 125 -1.25 9.86 -12.28
CA ASN A 125 -0.86 10.31 -10.94
C ASN A 125 0.56 10.88 -10.96
N ARG A 126 1.48 10.24 -11.68
CA ARG A 126 2.86 10.73 -11.82
C ARG A 126 2.93 12.08 -12.54
N LEU A 127 2.18 12.23 -13.64
CA LEU A 127 2.10 13.50 -14.36
C LEU A 127 1.45 14.60 -13.52
N ARG A 128 0.40 14.31 -12.74
CA ARG A 128 -0.18 15.27 -11.79
C ARG A 128 0.82 15.71 -10.72
N ALA A 129 1.59 14.78 -10.16
CA ALA A 129 2.62 15.10 -9.17
C ALA A 129 3.73 15.98 -9.77
N ILE A 130 4.16 15.70 -11.00
CA ILE A 130 5.12 16.54 -11.73
C ILE A 130 4.52 17.93 -11.99
N HIS A 131 3.29 18.00 -12.51
CA HIS A 131 2.60 19.26 -12.77
C HIS A 131 2.43 20.12 -11.51
N HIS A 132 2.07 19.51 -10.38
CA HIS A 132 1.96 20.18 -9.09
C HIS A 132 3.31 20.75 -8.64
N ARG A 133 4.39 19.97 -8.74
CA ARG A 133 5.75 20.43 -8.41
C ARG A 133 6.21 21.59 -9.29
N LEU A 134 5.91 21.54 -10.59
CA LEU A 134 6.26 22.63 -11.52
C LEU A 134 5.51 23.92 -11.18
N ARG A 135 4.22 23.83 -10.84
CA ARG A 135 3.43 25.00 -10.39
C ARG A 135 3.87 25.56 -9.04
N GLN A 136 4.42 24.74 -8.17
CA GLN A 136 4.97 25.17 -6.88
C GLN A 136 6.43 25.62 -6.98
N GLY A 137 7.09 25.42 -8.13
CA GLY A 137 8.50 25.72 -8.38
C GLY A 137 8.77 27.12 -8.94
N GLU A 138 7.76 27.95 -9.21
CA GLU A 138 7.91 29.36 -9.56
C GLU A 138 7.72 30.28 -8.33
N ASN A 139 8.57 30.12 -7.32
CA ASN A 139 9.11 31.20 -6.48
C ASN A 139 10.01 30.64 -5.36
N PRO A 140 11.32 30.81 -5.50
CA PRO A 140 12.12 31.34 -4.42
C PRO A 140 12.80 32.62 -4.92
N ASP A 141 12.01 33.67 -5.16
CA ASP A 141 12.59 35.00 -5.28
C ASP A 141 13.02 35.48 -3.90
N GLY A 142 14.19 36.12 -3.86
CA GLY A 142 14.89 36.49 -2.66
C GLY A 142 14.27 37.68 -1.93
N SER A 143 14.22 37.58 -0.61
CA SER A 143 14.13 38.65 0.38
C SER A 143 14.21 37.93 1.74
N ASP A 144 15.17 38.08 2.64
CA ASP A 144 15.98 39.26 2.97
C ASP A 144 17.33 38.84 3.55
N ARG A 145 18.37 39.57 3.15
CA ARG A 145 19.50 39.83 4.03
C ARG A 145 19.04 40.86 5.05
N GLU A 146 18.80 40.48 6.30
CA GLU A 146 18.99 41.44 7.39
C GLU A 146 19.25 40.79 8.76
N ALA A 147 20.39 41.21 9.32
CA ALA A 147 20.71 41.36 10.73
C ALA A 147 20.60 40.15 11.67
N SER A 148 21.77 39.55 11.90
CA SER A 148 22.12 38.97 13.19
C SER A 148 22.06 40.04 14.30
N PRO A 149 21.44 39.74 15.46
CA PRO A 149 21.79 40.39 16.71
C PRO A 149 22.58 39.42 17.61
N ASP A 150 23.68 39.94 18.12
CA ASP A 150 24.60 39.34 19.10
C ASP A 150 23.91 38.69 20.33
N PRO A 151 24.51 37.64 20.92
CA PRO A 151 23.96 36.94 22.07
C PRO A 151 24.45 37.58 23.38
N LYS A 152 23.75 38.59 23.88
CA LYS A 152 23.92 39.07 25.26
C LYS A 152 22.61 39.57 25.86
N ASN A 153 21.87 38.70 26.57
CA ASN A 153 21.58 38.99 27.97
C ASN A 153 21.08 37.77 28.75
N GLN A 154 21.78 37.50 29.85
CA GLN A 154 21.36 36.59 30.91
C GLN A 154 20.32 37.29 31.78
N THR A 155 19.26 36.59 32.15
CA THR A 155 18.57 36.66 33.46
C THR A 155 17.68 35.42 33.51
N ARG A 156 18.18 34.26 33.98
CA ARG A 156 18.13 33.82 35.38
C ARG A 156 16.75 34.04 35.99
N GLU A 157 15.87 33.05 35.85
CA GLU A 157 14.97 32.58 36.91
C GLU A 157 14.25 31.30 36.46
N SER A 158 14.68 30.15 37.01
CA SER A 158 13.78 29.02 37.23
C SER A 158 13.12 29.24 38.58
N PRO A 159 11.80 29.05 38.65
CA PRO A 159 11.29 28.17 39.69
C PRO A 159 10.41 27.06 39.10
N HIS A 160 10.40 25.97 39.86
CA HIS A 160 9.68 24.70 39.71
C HIS A 160 8.18 24.80 39.36
N PRO A 161 7.56 23.67 38.93
CA PRO A 161 6.30 23.64 38.20
C PRO A 161 5.07 23.59 39.12
N PRO A 162 3.89 24.05 38.67
CA PRO A 162 2.61 23.58 39.17
C PRO A 162 2.01 22.58 38.16
N GLU A 163 1.84 21.32 38.55
CA GLU A 163 0.60 20.78 39.14
C GLU A 163 -0.56 20.64 38.14
N SER A 164 -0.77 19.38 37.75
CA SER A 164 -2.06 18.73 37.44
C SER A 164 -3.13 19.58 36.76
N LEU A 165 -3.21 19.50 35.43
CA LEU A 165 -4.46 19.79 34.73
C LEU A 165 -5.48 18.67 35.05
N ASN A 166 -6.59 19.08 35.65
CA ASN A 166 -7.74 18.24 35.98
C ASN A 166 -8.40 17.71 34.70
N GLN A 167 -8.76 16.42 34.68
CA GLN A 167 -9.45 15.71 33.59
C GLN A 167 -10.73 16.43 33.11
N GLN A 168 -11.34 17.25 33.97
CA GLN A 168 -12.53 18.05 33.65
C GLN A 168 -12.27 19.22 32.70
N ASP A 169 -11.06 19.77 32.64
CA ASP A 169 -10.72 20.87 31.72
C ASP A 169 -10.41 20.37 30.31
N TYR A 170 -9.86 19.15 30.18
CA TYR A 170 -9.69 18.50 28.87
C TYR A 170 -11.04 18.19 28.22
N LEU A 171 -12.06 17.81 29.00
CA LEU A 171 -13.40 17.52 28.49
C LEU A 171 -14.20 18.78 28.11
N ARG A 172 -13.84 19.97 28.58
CA ARG A 172 -14.41 21.24 28.10
C ARG A 172 -13.86 21.65 26.73
N LEU A 173 -12.57 21.45 26.48
CA LEU A 173 -11.93 21.72 25.19
C LEU A 173 -12.43 20.82 24.04
N VAL A 174 -12.92 19.62 24.34
CA VAL A 174 -13.47 18.70 23.32
C VAL A 174 -14.95 19.01 23.00
N ARG A 175 -15.67 19.72 23.88
CA ARG A 175 -17.11 20.02 23.72
C ARG A 175 -17.41 21.22 22.81
N ASP A 176 -16.44 22.12 22.60
CA ASP A 176 -16.58 23.28 21.70
C ASP A 176 -16.22 23.00 20.23
N ARG A 177 -15.82 21.76 19.89
CA ARG A 177 -15.49 21.36 18.51
C ARG A 177 -16.59 20.58 17.77
N THR A 178 -17.78 20.41 18.36
CA THR A 178 -18.89 19.66 17.74
C THR A 178 -20.12 20.49 17.37
N SER A 179 -20.02 21.82 17.27
CA SER A 179 -21.18 22.69 16.99
C SER A 179 -21.37 23.11 15.53
N CYS A 180 -20.66 22.52 14.56
CA CYS A 180 -20.90 22.78 13.13
C CYS A 180 -20.96 21.47 12.33
N LEU A 181 -22.10 21.25 11.65
CA LEU A 181 -22.46 20.14 10.74
C LEU A 181 -23.22 18.93 11.33
N ARG A 182 -24.43 19.19 11.84
CA ARG A 182 -25.61 18.36 11.50
C ARG A 182 -26.77 19.26 11.07
N LYS A 183 -27.16 19.16 9.81
CA LYS A 183 -28.50 19.51 9.30
C LYS A 183 -28.98 18.33 8.46
N PRO A 184 -30.10 17.70 8.84
CA PRO A 184 -31.02 17.09 7.90
C PRO A 184 -32.34 17.88 7.91
N LEU A 185 -32.75 18.37 6.74
CA LEU A 185 -34.14 18.74 6.43
C LEU A 185 -34.58 17.81 5.29
N SER A 186 -35.45 16.82 5.58
CA SER A 186 -36.91 16.83 5.32
C SER A 186 -37.24 16.91 3.82
N ALA A 187 -37.63 15.81 3.19
CA ALA A 187 -39.00 15.25 3.12
C ALA A 187 -39.94 16.07 2.22
N SER A 188 -40.51 15.40 1.19
CA SER A 188 -41.85 15.56 0.59
C SER A 188 -41.92 14.82 -0.77
N PRO A 189 -43.11 14.50 -1.33
CA PRO A 189 -44.07 13.50 -0.87
C PRO A 189 -44.54 12.56 -2.00
N GLU A 190 -45.47 11.67 -1.63
CA GLU A 190 -46.13 10.62 -2.41
C GLU A 190 -47.08 11.11 -3.53
N ASN A 191 -47.24 10.30 -4.58
CA ASN A 191 -48.52 9.80 -5.16
C ASN A 191 -48.22 9.12 -6.51
N SER A 192 -48.38 7.81 -6.73
CA SER A 192 -49.53 6.90 -6.62
C SER A 192 -50.48 6.92 -7.85
N LEU A 193 -50.57 5.73 -8.48
CA LEU A 193 -51.69 5.12 -9.23
C LEU A 193 -52.06 5.63 -10.64
N ALA A 194 -51.93 4.76 -11.66
CA ALA A 194 -53.01 3.88 -12.17
C ALA A 194 -52.91 3.53 -13.68
N SER A 195 -52.96 2.22 -13.95
CA SER A 195 -53.79 1.50 -14.94
C SER A 195 -53.73 1.72 -16.47
N GLY A 196 -53.79 0.56 -17.17
CA GLY A 196 -54.29 0.37 -18.55
C GLY A 196 -53.25 -0.32 -19.46
N ASN A 197 -53.18 -1.64 -19.64
CA ASN A 197 -54.11 -2.66 -20.14
C ASN A 197 -54.34 -2.66 -21.68
N GLN A 198 -54.28 -3.87 -22.27
CA GLN A 198 -54.71 -4.31 -23.63
C GLN A 198 -53.76 -3.99 -24.81
N LYS A 199 -53.60 -4.77 -25.91
CA LYS A 199 -54.00 -6.11 -26.41
C LYS A 199 -53.41 -6.25 -27.84
N SER A 200 -53.09 -7.49 -28.27
CA SER A 200 -53.30 -8.07 -29.63
C SER A 200 -52.46 -7.67 -30.89
N ALA A 201 -52.01 -8.75 -31.57
CA ALA A 201 -52.14 -9.08 -33.01
C ALA A 201 -51.02 -8.75 -34.05
N THR A 202 -50.66 -9.82 -34.78
CA THR A 202 -50.31 -9.94 -36.23
C THR A 202 -49.17 -9.10 -36.81
N ASP A 203 -48.10 -9.75 -37.30
CA ASP A 203 -47.96 -10.26 -38.68
C ASP A 203 -46.90 -11.38 -38.72
#